data_AF-U2ZTH3-F1
#
_entry.id   AF-U2ZTH3-F1
#
_cell.length_a   1.000
_cell.length_b   1.000
_cell.length_c   1.000
_cell.angle_alpha   90.00
_cell.angle_beta   90.00
_cell.angle_gamma   90.00
#
_symmetry.space_group_name_H-M   'P 1'
#
loop_
_entity.id
_entity.type
_entity.pdbx_description
1 polymer ?
#
loop_
_entity_poly.entity_id
_entity_poly.type
_entity_poly.pdbx_seq_one_letter_code
_entity_poly.pdbx_strand_id
1 'polypeptide(L)'
;MSRPVVRLPWAVLAACLVLPLAACATVPPKEEEAAVSLCPPTRNWVAWVNAMPGPDAVPTLIVEGEVQLPEGRQAALVAGATDRMSPPGQRFALALTPGNNVGGWQKVRGELRPALTTYNAVIIGCGEEAIARIEDVTTAY
;
A
#
# COMPACT_ATOMS: atom_id res chain seq x y z
N MET A 1 -55.10 21.43 45.89
CA MET A 1 -55.61 20.28 46.65
C MET A 1 -56.21 19.26 45.69
N SER A 2 -55.95 17.98 45.96
CA SER A 2 -56.61 16.76 45.45
C SER A 2 -56.46 16.38 43.96
N ARG A 3 -55.56 15.41 43.74
CA ARG A 3 -55.59 14.46 42.61
C ARG A 3 -56.82 13.54 42.74
N PRO A 4 -57.53 13.20 41.66
CA PRO A 4 -58.33 11.99 41.62
C PRO A 4 -57.50 10.82 41.03
N VAL A 5 -57.52 9.73 41.79
CA VAL A 5 -56.86 8.45 41.58
C VAL A 5 -57.86 7.46 40.98
N VAL A 6 -57.46 6.87 39.84
CA VAL A 6 -57.68 5.47 39.40
C VAL A 6 -59.09 5.05 38.96
N ARG A 7 -59.16 4.38 37.80
CA ARG A 7 -59.52 2.95 37.65
C ARG A 7 -59.46 2.54 36.18
N LEU A 8 -58.42 1.77 35.81
CA LEU A 8 -58.38 0.98 34.58
C LEU A 8 -59.43 -0.14 34.67
N PRO A 9 -60.27 -0.35 33.64
CA PRO A 9 -60.82 -1.65 33.37
C PRO A 9 -59.89 -2.39 32.41
N TRP A 10 -59.46 -3.56 32.87
CA TRP A 10 -59.02 -4.68 32.05
C TRP A 10 -59.97 -4.88 30.86
N ALA A 11 -59.47 -4.67 29.64
CA ALA A 11 -60.02 -5.29 28.45
C ALA A 11 -58.85 -5.82 27.62
N VAL A 12 -58.66 -7.12 27.77
CA VAL A 12 -57.77 -7.96 26.97
C VAL A 12 -58.24 -7.88 25.52
N LEU A 13 -57.44 -7.30 24.64
CA LEU A 13 -57.55 -7.52 23.21
C LEU A 13 -56.18 -7.97 22.72
N ALA A 14 -56.06 -9.30 22.69
CA ALA A 14 -55.01 -10.04 22.04
C ALA A 14 -55.01 -9.68 20.55
N ALA A 15 -53.99 -8.93 20.12
CA ALA A 15 -53.57 -8.88 18.74
C ALA A 15 -52.12 -9.37 18.70
N CYS A 16 -51.96 -10.69 18.51
CA CYS A 16 -50.68 -11.28 18.14
C CYS A 16 -50.26 -10.69 16.78
N LEU A 17 -49.48 -9.62 16.84
CA LEU A 17 -48.65 -9.18 15.72
C LEU A 17 -47.56 -10.22 15.53
N VAL A 18 -47.78 -11.12 14.57
CA VAL A 18 -46.78 -12.03 14.05
C VAL A 18 -45.76 -11.17 13.30
N LEU A 19 -44.68 -10.79 13.98
CA LEU A 19 -43.48 -10.25 13.34
C LEU A 19 -42.87 -11.38 12.51
N PRO A 20 -42.78 -11.27 11.17
CA PRO A 20 -41.93 -12.18 10.42
C PRO A 20 -40.50 -11.90 10.88
N LEU A 21 -39.89 -12.89 11.53
CA LEU A 21 -38.46 -12.98 11.73
C LEU A 21 -37.82 -12.77 10.36
N ALA A 22 -37.23 -11.58 10.16
CA ALA A 22 -36.36 -11.32 9.04
C ALA A 22 -35.25 -12.37 9.10
N ALA A 23 -35.31 -13.32 8.19
CA ALA A 23 -34.33 -14.36 8.05
C ALA A 23 -32.96 -13.70 7.90
N CYS A 24 -32.04 -13.99 8.83
CA CYS A 24 -30.62 -13.83 8.60
C CYS A 24 -30.25 -14.69 7.39
N ALA A 25 -30.32 -14.10 6.20
CA ALA A 25 -29.60 -14.62 5.06
C ALA A 25 -28.12 -14.45 5.40
N THR A 26 -27.51 -15.51 5.93
CA THR A 26 -26.06 -15.64 6.01
C THR A 26 -25.55 -15.56 4.58
N VAL A 27 -25.12 -14.37 4.17
CA VAL A 27 -24.36 -14.19 2.93
C VAL A 27 -23.11 -15.04 3.09
N PRO A 28 -22.89 -16.08 2.27
CA PRO A 28 -21.65 -16.82 2.34
C PRO A 28 -20.51 -15.82 2.08
N PRO A 29 -19.40 -15.88 2.85
CA PRO A 29 -18.26 -15.04 2.56
C PRO A 29 -17.88 -15.26 1.10
N LYS A 30 -17.91 -14.18 0.31
CA LYS A 30 -17.39 -14.18 -1.05
C LYS A 30 -15.96 -14.66 -0.94
N GLU A 31 -15.69 -15.84 -1.48
CA GLU A 31 -14.35 -16.39 -1.62
C GLU A 31 -13.55 -15.33 -2.38
N GLU A 32 -12.73 -14.59 -1.64
CA GLU A 32 -11.89 -13.53 -2.17
C GLU A 32 -10.81 -14.25 -2.97
N GLU A 33 -11.11 -14.49 -4.26
CA GLU A 33 -10.12 -14.94 -5.24
C GLU A 33 -8.88 -14.09 -5.02
N ALA A 34 -7.85 -14.69 -4.43
CA ALA A 34 -6.60 -14.02 -4.13
C ALA A 34 -6.14 -13.38 -5.44
N ALA A 35 -6.17 -12.04 -5.49
CA ALA A 35 -5.77 -11.31 -6.66
C ALA A 35 -4.38 -11.78 -7.04
N VAL A 36 -4.25 -12.41 -8.20
CA VAL A 36 -2.95 -12.88 -8.70
C VAL A 36 -2.09 -11.62 -8.80
N SER A 37 -1.06 -11.53 -7.96
CA SER A 37 -0.16 -10.37 -7.97
C SER A 37 0.40 -10.23 -9.38
N LEU A 38 0.05 -9.13 -10.04
CA LEU A 38 0.49 -8.79 -11.40
C LEU A 38 1.96 -8.35 -11.41
N CYS A 39 2.59 -8.31 -10.25
CA CYS A 39 3.94 -7.82 -10.07
C CYS A 39 4.95 -8.94 -10.36
N PRO A 40 5.96 -8.66 -11.20
CA PRO A 40 7.02 -9.60 -11.49
C PRO A 40 7.84 -9.90 -10.23
N PRO A 41 8.50 -11.08 -10.16
CA PRO A 41 9.50 -11.35 -9.14
C PRO A 41 10.59 -10.27 -9.11
N THR A 42 10.99 -9.84 -7.91
CA THR A 42 12.05 -8.85 -7.71
C THR A 42 13.03 -9.28 -6.64
N ARG A 43 14.26 -8.74 -6.67
CA ARG A 43 15.33 -9.07 -5.70
C ARG A 43 16.43 -8.02 -5.64
N ASN A 44 17.35 -8.22 -4.70
CA ASN A 44 18.62 -7.47 -4.58
C ASN A 44 18.41 -5.95 -4.44
N TRP A 45 17.38 -5.55 -3.71
CA TRP A 45 17.03 -4.16 -3.48
C TRP A 45 18.02 -3.48 -2.52
N VAL A 46 18.51 -2.32 -2.92
CA VAL A 46 19.40 -1.47 -2.12
C VAL A 46 19.04 0.00 -2.33
N ALA A 47 19.26 0.81 -1.30
CA ALA A 47 19.05 2.25 -1.37
C ALA A 47 20.11 3.00 -0.56
N TRP A 48 20.58 4.12 -1.09
CA TRP A 48 21.54 4.99 -0.40
C TRP A 48 21.39 6.43 -0.86
N VAL A 49 21.76 7.35 0.01
CA VAL A 49 21.89 8.78 -0.32
C VAL A 49 23.31 9.01 -0.82
N ASN A 50 23.45 9.44 -2.07
CA ASN A 50 24.70 10.03 -2.56
C ASN A 50 24.71 11.50 -2.18
N ALA A 51 25.53 11.88 -1.20
CA ALA A 51 25.62 13.25 -0.73
C ALA A 51 26.25 14.18 -1.78
N MET A 52 27.16 13.65 -2.61
CA MET A 52 28.10 14.37 -3.48
C MET A 52 28.93 15.43 -2.71
N PRO A 53 30.27 15.45 -2.81
CA PRO A 53 31.06 16.50 -2.19
C PRO A 53 31.00 17.81 -3.02
N GLY A 54 30.87 18.96 -2.34
CA GLY A 54 30.99 20.29 -2.95
C GLY A 54 30.02 21.34 -2.40
N PRO A 55 30.31 22.64 -2.60
CA PRO A 55 29.50 23.74 -2.06
C PRO A 55 28.08 23.84 -2.63
N ASP A 56 27.81 23.21 -3.78
CA ASP A 56 26.50 23.19 -4.45
C ASP A 56 26.00 21.76 -4.68
N ALA A 57 26.49 20.82 -3.89
CA ALA A 57 26.08 19.43 -4.02
C ALA A 57 24.59 19.28 -3.69
N VAL A 58 23.88 18.57 -4.57
CA VAL A 58 22.46 18.23 -4.37
C VAL A 58 22.36 16.74 -4.06
N PRO A 59 22.15 16.35 -2.80
CA PRO A 59 22.03 14.95 -2.42
C PRO A 59 20.98 14.24 -3.28
N THR A 60 21.29 13.01 -3.68
CA THR A 60 20.40 12.19 -4.51
C THR A 60 20.18 10.86 -3.83
N LEU A 61 18.93 10.49 -3.59
CA LEU A 61 18.57 9.17 -3.11
C LEU A 61 18.54 8.27 -4.33
N ILE A 62 19.38 7.23 -4.32
CA ILE A 62 19.48 6.24 -5.37
C ILE A 62 18.88 4.94 -4.85
N VAL A 63 18.06 4.32 -5.68
CA VAL A 63 17.43 3.03 -5.40
C VAL A 63 17.71 2.11 -6.57
N GLU A 64 18.24 0.92 -6.29
CA GLU A 64 18.54 -0.10 -7.29
C GLU A 64 17.98 -1.45 -6.89
N GLY A 65 17.64 -2.25 -7.89
CA GLY A 65 17.20 -3.63 -7.69
C GLY A 65 17.15 -4.39 -9.01
N GLU A 66 16.71 -5.64 -8.93
CA GLU A 66 16.51 -6.50 -10.09
C GLU A 66 15.06 -6.95 -10.20
N VAL A 67 14.54 -6.95 -11.42
CA VAL A 67 13.17 -7.33 -11.75
C VAL A 67 13.20 -8.37 -12.86
N GLN A 68 12.42 -9.43 -12.71
CA GLN A 68 12.30 -10.45 -13.75
C GLN A 68 11.27 -10.00 -14.79
N LEU A 69 11.72 -9.64 -15.99
CA LEU A 69 10.87 -9.13 -17.05
C LEU A 69 10.91 -10.01 -18.31
N PRO A 70 9.76 -10.19 -18.99
CA PRO A 70 9.69 -10.59 -20.39
C PRO A 70 10.66 -9.83 -21.30
N GLU A 71 11.18 -10.52 -22.34
CA GLU A 71 12.00 -9.88 -23.36
C GLU A 71 11.24 -8.74 -24.05
N GLY A 72 11.93 -7.62 -24.28
CA GLY A 72 11.36 -6.41 -24.91
C GLY A 72 10.56 -5.50 -23.98
N ARG A 73 10.41 -5.84 -22.69
CA ARG A 73 9.80 -4.94 -21.69
C ARG A 73 10.83 -4.02 -21.04
N GLN A 74 10.31 -2.91 -20.52
CA GLN A 74 11.05 -1.97 -19.68
C GLN A 74 10.33 -1.80 -18.34
N ALA A 75 11.12 -1.66 -17.28
CA ALA A 75 10.68 -1.22 -15.97
C ALA A 75 11.30 0.13 -15.64
N ALA A 76 10.53 0.99 -14.98
CA ALA A 76 10.99 2.26 -14.45
C ALA A 76 10.64 2.36 -12.97
N LEU A 77 11.55 2.92 -12.18
CA LEU A 77 11.28 3.28 -10.80
C LEU A 77 11.00 4.78 -10.73
N VAL A 78 9.79 5.10 -10.29
CA VAL A 78 9.32 6.49 -10.19
C VAL A 78 9.18 6.85 -8.73
N ALA A 79 9.81 7.95 -8.31
CA ALA A 79 9.68 8.44 -6.94
C ALA A 79 8.23 8.86 -6.66
N GLY A 80 7.67 8.36 -5.57
CA GLY A 80 6.34 8.69 -5.09
C GLY A 80 6.36 9.66 -3.92
N ALA A 81 5.21 9.79 -3.27
CA ALA A 81 5.08 10.60 -2.06
C ALA A 81 5.87 10.00 -0.90
N THR A 82 6.58 10.86 -0.18
CA THR A 82 7.15 10.58 1.13
C THR A 82 6.03 10.47 2.16
N ASP A 83 6.15 9.56 3.13
CA ASP A 83 5.18 9.48 4.22
C ASP A 83 5.33 10.62 5.25
N ARG A 84 4.43 10.63 6.24
CA ARG A 84 4.37 11.67 7.27
C ARG A 84 5.07 11.28 8.57
N MET A 85 5.89 10.23 8.57
CA MET A 85 6.67 9.83 9.75
C MET A 85 7.95 10.68 9.88
N SER A 86 8.62 10.56 11.02
CA SER A 86 9.89 11.23 11.30
C SER A 86 10.88 10.25 11.98
N PRO A 87 11.94 9.79 11.30
CA PRO A 87 12.29 10.02 9.90
C PRO A 87 11.23 9.46 8.93
N PRO A 88 11.11 10.01 7.72
CA PRO A 88 10.08 9.58 6.80
C PRO A 88 10.48 8.36 5.97
N GLY A 89 9.51 7.58 5.55
CA GLY A 89 9.65 6.57 4.50
C GLY A 89 9.48 7.18 3.10
N GLN A 90 10.39 6.86 2.19
CA GLN A 90 10.28 7.26 0.78
C GLN A 90 9.65 6.14 -0.06
N ARG A 91 8.63 6.46 -0.85
CA ARG A 91 8.01 5.50 -1.77
C ARG A 91 8.62 5.59 -3.17
N PHE A 92 8.77 4.45 -3.84
CA PHE A 92 8.99 4.33 -5.27
C PHE A 92 7.96 3.39 -5.88
N ALA A 93 7.46 3.72 -7.05
CA ALA A 93 6.57 2.88 -7.83
C ALA A 93 7.34 2.22 -8.97
N LEU A 94 7.27 0.89 -9.05
CA LEU A 94 7.75 0.12 -10.18
C LEU A 94 6.68 0.16 -11.28
N ALA A 95 6.92 1.01 -12.28
CA ALA A 95 6.09 1.11 -13.47
C ALA A 95 6.57 0.11 -14.53
N LEU A 96 5.63 -0.67 -15.06
CA LEU A 96 5.91 -1.74 -16.02
C LEU A 96 5.23 -1.46 -17.35
N THR A 97 5.92 -1.80 -18.44
CA THR A 97 5.32 -1.83 -19.78
C THR A 97 4.87 -3.27 -20.12
N PRO A 98 3.71 -3.47 -20.81
CA PRO A 98 3.25 -4.81 -21.22
C PRO A 98 4.17 -5.47 -22.27
N GLY A 99 4.00 -6.78 -22.49
CA GLY A 99 4.86 -7.61 -23.37
C GLY A 99 4.66 -9.12 -23.12
N ASN A 100 4.92 -9.97 -24.11
CA ASN A 100 4.31 -11.31 -24.13
C ASN A 100 5.31 -12.47 -24.20
N ASN A 101 6.62 -12.21 -24.05
CA ASN A 101 7.69 -13.19 -24.24
C ASN A 101 8.33 -13.67 -22.93
N VAL A 102 9.05 -14.80 -22.97
CA VAL A 102 9.92 -15.20 -21.87
C VAL A 102 11.08 -14.20 -21.78
N GLY A 103 11.53 -13.86 -20.57
CA GLY A 103 12.67 -12.97 -20.40
C GLY A 103 13.48 -13.30 -19.15
N GLY A 104 14.23 -12.32 -18.65
CA GLY A 104 15.24 -12.52 -17.61
C GLY A 104 15.28 -11.41 -16.56
N TRP A 105 16.27 -11.50 -15.68
CA TRP A 105 16.52 -10.49 -14.65
C TRP A 105 17.13 -9.23 -15.29
N GLN A 106 16.51 -8.08 -15.03
CA GLN A 106 16.98 -6.78 -15.48
C GLN A 106 17.19 -5.85 -14.28
N LYS A 107 18.28 -5.10 -14.30
CA LYS A 107 18.54 -4.06 -13.30
C LYS A 107 17.63 -2.87 -13.55
N VAL A 108 17.10 -2.32 -12.47
CA VAL A 108 16.30 -1.09 -12.47
C VAL A 108 16.91 -0.10 -11.49
N ARG A 109 16.80 1.18 -11.82
CA ARG A 109 17.31 2.28 -11.01
C ARG A 109 16.29 3.41 -10.95
N GLY A 110 16.09 3.95 -9.76
CA GLY A 110 15.27 5.13 -9.49
C GLY A 110 16.06 6.16 -8.72
N GLU A 111 15.76 7.43 -8.95
CA GLU A 111 16.42 8.54 -8.28
C GLU A 111 15.40 9.55 -7.76
N LEU A 112 15.70 10.14 -6.60
CA LEU A 112 14.97 11.29 -6.05
C LEU A 112 15.97 12.40 -5.70
N ARG A 113 15.70 13.59 -6.22
CA ARG A 113 16.51 14.79 -6.01
C ARG A 113 15.61 16.01 -5.75
N PRO A 114 15.87 16.83 -4.70
CA PRO A 114 16.86 16.61 -3.65
C PRO A 114 16.45 15.46 -2.72
N ALA A 115 17.44 14.74 -2.21
CA ALA A 115 17.24 13.76 -1.15
C ALA A 115 17.14 14.44 0.23
N LEU A 116 16.47 13.76 1.16
CA LEU A 116 16.50 14.08 2.57
C LEU A 116 17.79 13.55 3.21
N THR A 117 18.15 14.12 4.36
CA THR A 117 19.32 13.70 5.13
C THR A 117 19.16 12.31 5.73
N THR A 118 17.92 11.89 6.02
CA THR A 118 17.64 10.61 6.68
C THR A 118 16.29 10.10 6.24
N TYR A 119 16.22 8.78 6.07
CA TYR A 119 15.00 8.05 5.77
C TYR A 119 14.79 6.95 6.81
N ASN A 120 13.54 6.69 7.18
CA ASN A 120 13.15 5.52 7.97
C ASN A 120 13.25 4.26 7.12
N ALA A 121 12.85 4.36 5.86
CA ALA A 121 12.85 3.28 4.90
C ALA A 121 12.69 3.81 3.47
N VAL A 122 13.05 2.99 2.49
CA VAL A 122 12.58 3.10 1.12
C VAL A 122 11.61 1.95 0.85
N ILE A 123 10.40 2.26 0.40
CA ILE A 123 9.35 1.28 0.09
C ILE A 123 9.15 1.23 -1.42
N ILE A 124 9.33 0.05 -2.00
CA ILE A 124 9.09 -0.20 -3.42
C ILE A 124 7.72 -0.82 -3.57
N GLY A 125 6.84 -0.13 -4.30
CA GLY A 125 5.50 -0.59 -4.63
C GLY A 125 5.38 -1.02 -6.08
N CYS A 126 4.45 -1.92 -6.35
CA CYS A 126 3.99 -2.28 -7.69
C CYS A 126 2.47 -2.44 -7.63
N GLY A 127 1.73 -1.61 -8.37
CA GLY A 127 0.29 -1.49 -8.18
C GLY A 127 -0.05 -1.09 -6.74
N GLU A 128 -0.87 -1.90 -6.06
CA GLU A 128 -1.27 -1.70 -4.66
C GLU A 128 -0.38 -2.44 -3.66
N GLU A 129 0.57 -3.25 -4.13
CA GLU A 129 1.41 -4.11 -3.30
C GLU A 129 2.78 -3.49 -3.03
N ALA A 130 3.28 -3.64 -1.79
CA ALA A 130 4.66 -3.34 -1.46
C ALA A 130 5.53 -4.58 -1.68
N ILE A 131 6.42 -4.51 -2.69
CA ILE A 131 7.27 -5.64 -3.09
C ILE A 131 8.62 -5.66 -2.36
N ALA A 132 9.05 -4.52 -1.81
CA ALA A 132 10.26 -4.44 -1.01
C ALA A 132 10.19 -3.28 -0.01
N ARG A 133 10.86 -3.46 1.13
CA ARG A 133 11.14 -2.41 2.11
C ARG A 133 12.61 -2.46 2.51
N ILE A 134 13.30 -1.34 2.36
CA ILE A 134 14.73 -1.18 2.67
C ILE A 134 14.82 -0.25 3.89
N GLU A 135 15.20 -0.78 5.04
CA GLU A 135 15.31 0.01 6.28
C GLU A 135 16.73 0.56 6.49
N ASP A 136 17.74 -0.09 5.92
CA ASP A 136 19.15 0.34 5.99
C ASP A 136 19.48 1.29 4.83
N VAL A 137 19.13 2.57 4.99
CA VAL A 137 19.42 3.63 4.02
C VAL A 137 20.66 4.38 4.48
N THR A 138 21.80 4.04 3.88
CA THR A 138 23.09 4.65 4.22
C THR A 138 23.34 5.94 3.43
N THR A 139 24.28 6.77 3.90
CA THR A 139 24.76 7.93 3.16
C THR A 139 26.19 7.68 2.69
N ALA A 140 26.42 7.82 1.39
CA ALA A 140 27.73 7.79 0.75
C ALA A 140 28.24 9.22 0.54
N TYR A 141 29.52 9.45 0.87
CA TYR A 141 30.20 10.75 0.82
C TYR A 141 31.32 10.75 -0.22
#